data_AF-A0A7Y0JGQ6-F1
#
_entry.id   AF-A0A7Y0JGQ6-F1
#
_cell.length_a   1.000
_cell.length_b   1.000
_cell.length_c   1.000
_cell.angle_alpha   90.00
_cell.angle_beta   90.00
_cell.angle_gamma   90.00
#
_symmetry.space_group_name_H-M   'P 1'
#
loop_
_entity.id
_entity.type
_entity.pdbx_description
1 polymer ?
#
loop_
_entity_poly.entity_id
_entity_poly.type
_entity_poly.pdbx_seq_one_letter_code
_entity_poly.pdbx_strand_id
1 'polypeptide(L)'
;MLFPLALALLTAATPAPASVRYDPETKTGFVGAADVREAFGWTGRELASKASGLVFEHDFWTDDTYRATCGERVVPVVHHRDFGRFDLIDTAGYQGFRISGARSGISGTSVPPAPGQPCPDDQHETIGKVRLVSSTTGWKLTVTSDGDSRTLATW
;
A
#
# COMPACT_ATOMS: atom_id res chain seq x y z
N MET A 1 -22.65 -49.75 33.82
CA MET A 1 -22.80 -48.32 33.49
C MET A 1 -21.53 -47.90 32.77
N LEU A 2 -21.56 -47.75 31.44
CA LEU A 2 -20.44 -47.26 30.63
C LEU A 2 -20.83 -45.90 30.05
N PHE A 3 -20.07 -44.85 30.37
CA PHE A 3 -20.16 -43.54 29.73
C PHE A 3 -18.99 -43.40 28.75
N PRO A 4 -19.22 -43.08 27.46
CA PRO A 4 -18.13 -42.86 26.52
C PRO A 4 -17.57 -41.44 26.71
N LEU A 5 -16.25 -41.35 26.87
CA LEU A 5 -15.52 -40.09 26.85
C LEU A 5 -15.43 -39.60 25.40
N ALA A 6 -16.11 -38.50 25.07
CA ALA A 6 -15.97 -37.82 23.79
C ALA A 6 -14.66 -37.01 23.80
N LEU A 7 -13.69 -37.41 22.99
CA LEU A 7 -12.42 -36.71 22.81
C LEU A 7 -12.64 -35.56 21.81
N ALA A 8 -12.79 -34.33 22.32
CA ALA A 8 -12.85 -33.13 21.50
C ALA A 8 -11.46 -32.84 20.90
N LEU A 9 -11.30 -33.13 19.60
CA LEU A 9 -10.13 -32.72 18.82
C LEU A 9 -10.17 -31.19 18.65
N LEU A 10 -9.45 -30.47 19.51
CA LEU A 10 -9.07 -29.08 19.25
C LEU A 10 -8.10 -29.08 18.06
N THR A 11 -8.62 -28.86 16.86
CA THR A 11 -7.80 -28.48 15.70
C THR A 11 -7.20 -27.11 15.99
N ALA A 12 -5.94 -27.10 16.44
CA ALA A 12 -5.16 -25.87 16.54
C ALA A 12 -5.06 -25.26 15.13
N ALA A 13 -5.81 -24.19 14.88
CA ALA A 13 -5.66 -23.37 13.68
C ALA A 13 -4.25 -22.77 13.74
N THR A 14 -3.31 -23.33 12.99
CA THR A 14 -2.01 -22.69 12.79
C THR A 14 -2.25 -21.39 12.04
N PRO A 15 -1.78 -20.23 12.56
CA PRO A 15 -1.87 -18.98 11.81
C PRO A 15 -1.14 -19.18 10.48
N ALA A 16 -1.87 -19.06 9.37
CA ALA A 16 -1.26 -19.08 8.06
C ALA A 16 -0.22 -17.95 8.02
N PRO A 17 1.04 -18.21 7.63
CA PRO A 17 2.01 -17.14 7.49
C PRO A 17 1.46 -16.14 6.47
N ALA A 18 1.53 -14.84 6.78
CA ALA A 18 1.21 -13.78 5.82
C ALA A 18 1.95 -14.11 4.51
N SER A 19 1.19 -14.45 3.47
CA SER A 19 1.75 -15.01 2.24
C SER A 19 2.35 -13.94 1.33
N VAL A 20 2.08 -12.66 1.62
CA VAL A 20 2.83 -11.53 1.07
C VAL A 20 4.12 -11.33 1.85
N ARG A 21 5.24 -11.61 1.20
CA ARG A 21 6.60 -11.32 1.69
C ARG A 21 7.27 -10.39 0.69
N TYR A 22 7.20 -9.09 0.94
CA TYR A 22 7.71 -8.09 0.01
C TYR A 22 8.68 -7.16 0.73
N ASP A 23 9.85 -6.94 0.13
CA ASP A 23 10.83 -5.98 0.57
C ASP A 23 10.72 -4.72 -0.32
N PRO A 24 10.22 -3.59 0.22
CA PRO A 24 10.04 -2.36 -0.54
C PRO A 24 11.36 -1.68 -0.94
N GLU A 25 12.47 -1.96 -0.24
CA GLU A 25 13.78 -1.36 -0.57
C GLU A 25 14.35 -1.98 -1.84
N THR A 26 14.38 -3.31 -1.89
CA THR A 26 14.88 -4.06 -3.06
C THR A 26 13.81 -4.27 -4.13
N LYS A 27 12.53 -4.06 -3.78
CA LYS A 27 11.35 -4.31 -4.63
C LYS A 27 11.27 -5.76 -5.06
N THR A 28 11.66 -6.66 -4.17
CA THR A 28 11.64 -8.10 -4.41
C THR A 28 10.77 -8.79 -3.38
N GLY A 29 10.28 -9.97 -3.72
CA GLY A 29 9.41 -10.69 -2.79
C GLY A 29 8.59 -11.79 -3.43
N PHE A 30 7.51 -12.11 -2.75
CA PHE A 30 6.55 -13.13 -3.13
C PHE A 30 5.15 -12.72 -2.67
N VAL A 31 4.17 -12.91 -3.53
CA VAL A 31 2.74 -12.80 -3.22
C VAL A 31 2.11 -14.17 -3.40
N GLY A 32 1.39 -14.68 -2.40
CA GLY A 32 0.72 -15.96 -2.51
C GLY A 32 -0.50 -15.91 -3.44
N ALA A 33 -0.77 -17.01 -4.14
CA ALA A 33 -1.99 -17.17 -4.92
C ALA A 33 -3.26 -17.08 -4.05
N ALA A 34 -3.16 -17.37 -2.74
CA ALA A 34 -4.25 -17.16 -1.79
C ALA A 34 -4.55 -15.68 -1.56
N ASP A 35 -3.52 -14.84 -1.38
CA ASP A 35 -3.70 -13.40 -1.13
C ASP A 35 -4.38 -12.72 -2.32
N VAL A 36 -3.94 -13.05 -3.55
CA VAL A 36 -4.56 -12.49 -4.76
C VAL A 36 -6.03 -12.91 -4.87
N ARG A 37 -6.33 -14.18 -4.59
CA ARG A 37 -7.71 -14.67 -4.61
C ARG A 37 -8.57 -13.99 -3.57
N GLU A 38 -8.05 -13.83 -2.36
CA GLU A 38 -8.77 -13.14 -1.28
C GLU A 38 -9.01 -11.67 -1.65
N ALA A 39 -7.99 -10.98 -2.16
CA ALA A 39 -8.08 -9.58 -2.54
C ALA A 39 -9.14 -9.30 -3.63
N PHE A 40 -9.31 -10.24 -4.58
CA PHE A 40 -10.29 -10.11 -5.66
C PHE A 40 -11.59 -10.89 -5.45
N GLY A 41 -11.69 -11.72 -4.40
CA GLY A 41 -12.80 -12.65 -4.21
C GLY A 41 -12.87 -13.77 -5.26
N TRP A 42 -11.73 -14.16 -5.83
CA TRP A 42 -11.64 -15.14 -6.90
C TRP A 42 -11.47 -16.58 -6.43
N THR A 43 -11.97 -17.51 -7.24
CA THR A 43 -11.64 -18.92 -7.19
C THR A 43 -10.24 -19.20 -7.77
N GLY A 44 -9.73 -20.42 -7.54
CA GLY A 44 -8.47 -20.86 -8.17
C GLY A 44 -8.53 -20.86 -9.70
N ARG A 45 -9.70 -21.14 -10.29
CA ARG A 45 -9.89 -21.15 -11.74
C ARG A 45 -9.82 -19.74 -12.32
N GLU A 46 -10.46 -18.77 -11.66
CA GLU A 46 -10.42 -17.36 -12.09
C GLU A 46 -8.99 -16.82 -12.02
N LEU A 47 -8.29 -17.07 -10.91
CA LEU A 47 -6.87 -16.70 -10.80
C LEU A 47 -6.05 -17.31 -11.95
N ALA A 48 -6.19 -18.62 -12.22
CA ALA A 48 -5.45 -19.27 -13.29
C ALA A 48 -5.74 -18.64 -14.67
N SER A 49 -6.98 -18.21 -14.92
CA SER A 49 -7.36 -17.56 -16.18
C SER A 49 -6.85 -16.12 -16.33
N LYS A 50 -6.62 -15.42 -15.21
CA LYS A 50 -6.22 -14.00 -15.19
C LYS A 50 -4.75 -13.78 -14.82
N ALA A 51 -4.06 -14.81 -14.35
CA ALA A 51 -2.70 -14.72 -13.79
C ALA A 51 -1.71 -14.02 -14.72
N SER A 52 -1.78 -14.23 -16.03
CA SER A 52 -0.87 -13.61 -17.01
C SER A 52 -1.12 -12.12 -17.25
N GLY A 53 -2.27 -11.60 -16.81
CA GLY A 53 -2.65 -10.20 -16.95
C GLY A 53 -2.57 -9.42 -15.63
N LEU A 54 -2.06 -10.04 -14.56
CA LEU A 54 -1.84 -9.35 -13.31
C LEU A 54 -0.65 -8.41 -13.44
N VAL A 55 -0.79 -7.21 -12.89
CA VAL A 55 0.30 -6.24 -12.77
C VAL A 55 0.47 -5.93 -11.30
N PHE A 56 1.68 -6.09 -10.79
CA PHE A 56 2.02 -5.72 -9.42
C PHE A 56 2.68 -4.35 -9.43
N GLU A 57 2.22 -3.44 -8.57
CA GLU A 57 2.70 -2.07 -8.51
C GLU A 57 3.15 -1.73 -7.08
N HIS A 58 4.27 -1.04 -6.96
CA HIS A 58 4.74 -0.46 -5.69
C HIS A 58 4.66 1.06 -5.75
N ASP A 59 3.77 1.64 -4.97
CA ASP A 59 3.71 3.09 -4.74
C ASP A 59 4.37 3.43 -3.41
N PHE A 60 5.03 4.58 -3.35
CA PHE A 60 5.68 5.08 -2.15
C PHE A 60 5.57 6.60 -2.09
N TRP A 61 5.36 7.10 -0.87
CA TRP A 61 5.05 8.50 -0.62
C TRP A 61 5.73 9.01 0.64
N THR A 62 5.62 10.31 0.85
CA THR A 62 5.89 10.95 2.13
C THR A 62 4.81 11.94 2.48
N ASP A 63 4.31 11.84 3.71
CA ASP A 63 3.44 12.81 4.34
C ASP A 63 4.29 13.77 5.17
N ASP A 64 4.49 14.97 4.64
CA ASP A 64 5.15 16.06 5.34
C ASP A 64 4.08 16.87 6.09
N THR A 65 4.14 16.88 7.43
CA THR A 65 3.22 17.69 8.25
C THR A 65 3.88 19.01 8.61
N TYR A 66 3.28 20.11 8.19
CA TYR A 66 3.71 21.46 8.47
C TYR A 66 2.81 22.13 9.50
N ARG A 67 3.37 23.08 10.25
CA ARG A 67 2.62 24.14 10.92
C ARG A 67 2.64 25.37 10.02
N ALA A 68 1.48 25.77 9.52
CA ALA A 68 1.29 27.01 8.78
C ALA A 68 0.68 28.07 9.68
N THR A 69 1.19 29.30 9.63
CA THR A 69 0.62 30.47 10.31
C THR A 69 -0.29 31.21 9.34
N CYS A 70 -1.56 31.37 9.72
CA CYS A 70 -2.64 32.00 8.96
C CYS A 70 -3.24 33.10 9.82
N GLY A 71 -2.82 34.36 9.60
CA GLY A 71 -3.12 35.46 10.52
C GLY A 71 -2.64 35.15 11.94
N GLU A 72 -3.56 35.16 12.90
CA GLU A 72 -3.28 34.84 14.32
C GLU A 72 -3.32 33.32 14.63
N ARG A 73 -3.70 32.49 13.66
CA ARG A 73 -3.90 31.04 13.84
C ARG A 73 -2.71 30.23 13.36
N VAL A 74 -2.52 29.06 13.96
CA VAL A 74 -1.57 28.04 13.48
C VAL A 74 -2.36 26.78 13.14
N VAL A 75 -2.28 26.35 11.89
CA VAL A 75 -2.99 25.16 11.38
C VAL A 75 -2.00 24.08 10.93
N PRO A 76 -2.32 22.80 11.13
CA PRO A 76 -1.57 21.70 10.55
C PRO A 76 -1.88 21.60 9.05
N VAL A 77 -0.84 21.41 8.24
CA VAL A 77 -0.98 21.14 6.80
C VAL A 77 -0.25 19.85 6.49
N VAL A 78 -0.98 18.84 6.04
CA VAL A 78 -0.38 17.59 5.55
C VAL A 78 -0.17 17.73 4.06
N HIS A 79 1.09 17.65 3.64
CA HIS A 79 1.49 17.63 2.24
C HIS A 79 1.87 16.20 1.87
N HIS A 80 0.97 15.52 1.17
CA HIS A 80 1.23 14.21 0.61
C HIS A 80 2.07 14.37 -0.67
N ARG A 81 3.23 13.74 -0.70
CA ARG A 81 4.12 13.69 -1.86
C ARG A 81 4.29 12.25 -2.32
N ASP A 82 3.63 11.90 -3.42
CA ASP A 82 3.91 10.67 -4.15
C ASP A 82 5.30 10.78 -4.77
N PHE A 83 6.23 9.95 -4.30
CA PHE A 83 7.57 9.90 -4.90
C PHE A 83 7.59 9.06 -6.16
N GLY A 84 6.68 8.10 -6.25
CA GLY A 84 6.46 7.40 -7.49
C GLY A 84 5.72 6.09 -7.38
N ARG A 85 5.57 5.48 -8.54
CA ARG A 85 5.05 4.13 -8.72
C ARG A 85 6.03 3.33 -9.54
N PHE A 86 6.24 2.08 -9.17
CA PHE A 86 7.00 1.12 -9.94
C PHE A 86 6.13 -0.06 -10.37
N ASP A 87 6.10 -0.33 -11.66
CA ASP A 87 5.60 -1.61 -12.17
C ASP A 87 6.64 -2.67 -11.80
N LEU A 88 6.20 -3.75 -11.18
CA LEU A 88 7.08 -4.81 -10.72
C LEU A 88 7.16 -5.94 -11.75
N ILE A 89 8.31 -6.59 -11.80
CA ILE A 89 8.48 -7.81 -12.57
C ILE A 89 7.99 -8.97 -11.72
N ASP A 90 7.04 -9.73 -12.25
CA ASP A 90 6.56 -10.95 -11.62
C ASP A 90 6.77 -12.19 -12.50
N THR A 91 6.92 -13.33 -11.83
CA THR A 91 6.84 -14.65 -12.45
C THR A 91 5.80 -15.46 -11.70
N ALA A 92 4.73 -15.85 -12.41
CA ALA A 92 3.69 -16.71 -11.86
C ALA A 92 4.19 -18.15 -11.67
N GLY A 93 3.83 -18.75 -10.55
CA GLY A 93 3.98 -20.17 -10.23
C GLY A 93 2.74 -20.69 -9.53
N TYR A 94 2.66 -22.01 -9.31
CA TYR A 94 1.48 -22.64 -8.71
C TYR A 94 1.12 -22.06 -7.33
N GLN A 95 2.12 -21.66 -6.54
CA GLN A 95 1.92 -21.15 -5.19
C GLN A 95 1.67 -19.64 -5.12
N GLY A 96 1.93 -18.90 -6.21
CA GLY A 96 1.88 -17.43 -6.21
C GLY A 96 2.83 -16.79 -7.22
N PHE A 97 3.25 -15.56 -6.93
CA PHE A 97 3.96 -14.68 -7.85
C PHE A 97 5.26 -14.23 -7.22
N ARG A 98 6.38 -14.54 -7.86
CA ARG A 98 7.70 -14.06 -7.41
C ARG A 98 7.93 -12.68 -7.99
N ILE A 99 8.19 -11.71 -7.13
CA ILE A 99 8.54 -10.34 -7.50
C ILE A 99 10.07 -10.19 -7.50
N SER A 100 10.65 -9.67 -8.58
CA SER A 100 12.12 -9.62 -8.74
C SER A 100 12.71 -8.22 -8.98
N GLY A 101 11.93 -7.16 -8.81
CA GLY A 101 12.38 -5.78 -8.96
C GLY A 101 11.38 -4.92 -9.72
N ALA A 102 11.80 -3.69 -10.01
CA ALA A 102 11.01 -2.75 -10.81
C ALA A 102 11.37 -2.85 -12.30
N ARG A 103 10.34 -2.80 -13.15
CA ARG A 103 10.44 -2.74 -14.61
C ARG A 103 10.52 -1.30 -15.11
N SER A 104 9.63 -0.45 -14.60
CA SER A 104 9.46 0.94 -15.00
C SER A 104 8.99 1.74 -13.78
N GLY A 105 9.14 3.07 -13.79
CA GLY A 105 8.56 3.90 -12.74
C GLY A 105 8.30 5.33 -13.14
N ILE A 106 7.33 5.93 -12.46
CA ILE A 106 6.94 7.33 -12.62
C ILE A 106 7.28 8.02 -11.30
N SER A 107 7.86 9.22 -11.35
CA SER A 107 8.03 10.06 -10.15
C SER A 107 7.01 11.20 -10.12
N GLY A 108 6.52 11.51 -8.93
CA GLY A 108 5.70 12.68 -8.69
C GLY A 108 6.54 13.88 -8.27
N THR A 109 6.10 15.08 -8.63
CA THR A 109 6.61 16.33 -8.07
C THR A 109 5.44 17.16 -7.54
N SER A 110 5.39 17.32 -6.23
CA SER A 110 4.46 18.22 -5.56
C SER A 110 5.24 19.32 -4.83
N VAL A 111 4.65 20.52 -4.77
CA VAL A 111 5.26 21.68 -4.14
C VAL A 111 4.74 21.78 -2.71
N PRO A 112 5.62 21.86 -1.69
CA PRO A 112 5.19 21.99 -0.30
C PRO A 112 4.47 23.32 -0.05
N PRO A 113 3.68 23.43 1.03
CA PRO A 113 3.05 24.68 1.42
C PRO A 113 4.10 25.76 1.65
N ALA A 114 3.84 26.97 1.14
CA ALA A 114 4.77 28.08 1.16
C ALA A 114 4.06 29.40 1.54
N PRO A 115 4.77 30.38 2.12
CA PRO A 115 4.21 31.70 2.36
C PRO A 115 3.63 32.33 1.09
N GLY A 116 2.49 33.02 1.22
CA GLY A 116 1.74 33.64 0.13
C GLY A 116 0.72 32.72 -0.55
N GLN A 117 0.73 31.41 -0.27
CA GLN A 117 -0.33 30.51 -0.71
C GLN A 117 -1.59 30.66 0.17
N PRO A 118 -2.80 30.30 -0.34
CA PRO A 118 -4.02 30.32 0.46
C PRO A 118 -3.94 29.43 1.69
N CYS A 119 -4.62 29.82 2.76
CA CYS A 119 -4.77 28.96 3.94
C CYS A 119 -5.73 27.78 3.65
N PRO A 120 -5.49 26.58 4.22
CA PRO A 120 -6.28 25.39 3.90
C PRO A 120 -7.79 25.55 4.16
N ASP A 121 -8.13 26.23 5.27
CA ASP A 121 -9.51 26.38 5.73
C ASP A 121 -10.13 27.73 5.35
N ASP A 122 -9.35 28.65 4.78
CA ASP A 122 -9.81 29.98 4.38
C ASP A 122 -9.01 30.51 3.20
N GLN A 123 -9.66 30.66 2.05
CA GLN A 123 -9.03 31.12 0.82
C GLN A 123 -8.78 32.65 0.78
N HIS A 124 -9.32 33.42 1.72
CA HIS A 124 -9.10 34.86 1.82
C HIS A 124 -7.89 35.22 2.68
N GLU A 125 -7.37 34.26 3.45
CA GLU A 125 -6.12 34.40 4.20
C GLU A 125 -4.98 33.67 3.47
N THR A 126 -3.76 34.19 3.64
CA THR A 126 -2.55 33.55 3.09
C THR A 126 -1.63 33.09 4.19
N ILE A 127 -0.88 32.03 3.92
CA ILE A 127 0.17 31.52 4.79
C ILE A 127 1.25 32.60 4.96
N GLY A 128 1.51 33.03 6.19
CA GLY A 128 2.59 33.97 6.51
C GLY A 128 3.90 33.26 6.83
N LYS A 129 3.83 32.09 7.46
CA LYS A 129 4.99 31.28 7.84
C LYS A 129 4.65 29.80 7.77
N VAL A 130 5.62 28.99 7.37
CA VAL A 130 5.50 27.54 7.35
C VAL A 130 6.71 26.90 8.05
N ARG A 131 6.48 25.82 8.79
CA ARG A 131 7.55 25.03 9.41
C ARG A 131 7.21 23.56 9.34
N LEU A 132 8.12 22.75 8.81
CA LEU A 132 8.01 21.29 8.85
C LEU A 132 8.10 20.80 10.29
N VAL A 133 7.17 19.93 10.69
CA VAL A 133 7.09 19.36 12.05
C VAL A 133 7.45 17.89 12.05
N SER A 134 6.95 17.14 11.07
CA SER A 134 7.24 15.72 10.91
C SER A 134 7.19 15.33 9.43
N SER A 135 7.87 14.24 9.13
CA SER A 135 7.88 13.63 7.80
C SER A 135 7.75 12.13 8.00
N THR A 136 6.79 11.50 7.33
CA THR A 136 6.53 10.07 7.43
C THR A 136 6.47 9.48 6.04
N THR A 137 7.32 8.51 5.76
CA THR A 137 7.30 7.74 4.50
C THR A 137 6.32 6.58 4.63
N GLY A 138 5.55 6.32 3.57
CA GLY A 138 4.72 5.13 3.47
C GLY A 138 4.88 4.44 2.12
N TRP A 139 4.38 3.21 2.03
CA TRP A 139 4.31 2.48 0.78
C TRP A 139 3.09 1.57 0.71
N LYS A 140 2.73 1.18 -0.51
CA LYS A 140 1.74 0.11 -0.77
C LYS A 140 2.19 -0.77 -1.92
N LEU A 141 1.89 -2.06 -1.78
CA LEU A 141 1.95 -3.05 -2.85
C LEU A 141 0.51 -3.29 -3.31
N THR A 142 0.26 -3.07 -4.59
CA THR A 142 -1.03 -3.32 -5.22
C THR A 142 -0.91 -4.35 -6.32
N VAL A 143 -2.02 -5.01 -6.62
CA VAL A 143 -2.17 -5.88 -7.78
C VAL A 143 -3.37 -5.39 -8.58
N THR A 144 -3.19 -5.30 -9.89
CA THR A 144 -4.19 -4.81 -10.83
C THR A 144 -4.54 -5.90 -11.83
N SER A 145 -5.82 -6.05 -12.14
CA SER A 145 -6.33 -6.95 -13.19
C SER A 145 -7.51 -6.30 -13.90
N ASP A 146 -7.46 -6.24 -15.23
CA ASP A 146 -8.54 -5.68 -16.07
C ASP A 146 -9.01 -4.27 -15.64
N GLY A 147 -8.11 -3.48 -15.04
CA GLY A 147 -8.40 -2.12 -14.53
C GLY A 147 -8.86 -2.04 -13.07
N ASP A 148 -9.11 -3.19 -12.42
CA ASP A 148 -9.42 -3.25 -10.99
C ASP A 148 -8.15 -3.46 -10.17
N SER A 149 -7.87 -2.54 -9.24
CA SER A 149 -6.70 -2.60 -8.35
C SER A 149 -7.08 -2.98 -6.92
N ARG A 150 -6.23 -3.81 -6.28
CA ARG A 150 -6.37 -4.22 -4.87
C ARG A 150 -5.06 -4.04 -4.12
N THR A 151 -5.13 -3.56 -2.89
CA THR A 151 -3.96 -3.47 -1.99
C THR A 151 -3.69 -4.80 -1.33
N LEU A 152 -2.44 -5.26 -1.42
CA LEU A 152 -1.97 -6.51 -0.82
C LEU A 152 -1.19 -6.28 0.47
N ALA A 153 -0.42 -5.19 0.52
CA ALA A 153 0.34 -4.78 1.70
C ALA A 153 0.52 -3.27 1.70
N THR A 154 0.63 -2.68 2.88
CA THR A 154 0.91 -1.26 3.05
C THR A 154 1.59 -1.02 4.40
N TRP A 155 2.36 0.06 4.47
CA TRP A 155 2.98 0.56 5.69
C TRP A 155 2.94 2.08 5.70
#